data_AF-A0A350P7Y7-F1
#
_entry.id   AF-A0A350P7Y7-F1
#
_cell.length_a   1.000
_cell.length_b   1.000
_cell.length_c   1.000
_cell.angle_alpha   90.00
_cell.angle_beta   90.00
_cell.angle_gamma   90.00
#
_symmetry.space_group_name_H-M   'P 1'
#
loop_
_entity.id
_entity.type
_entity.pdbx_description
1 polymer ?
#
loop_
_entity_poly.entity_id
_entity_poly.type
_entity_poly.pdbx_seq_one_letter_code
_entity_poly.pdbx_strand_id
1 'polypeptide(L)'
;MREVFNRWRNFYKCPPLVQRYLDDIDDQAFSEAEEKILLEYAEEYRRRLCSVSWFMRLLNEYIARKANKEDDCKGYFWERRFRSQALLNEKALIAAMAYTDLNPVRANLAPTPEESDFTSVKYRINARRARKSPLFLKPFSGCIDKRGRSALPITLDSYLSLVDETGRYVRNDKKGTI
;
A
#
# COMPACT_ATOMS: atom_id res chain seq x y z
N MET A 1 -22.72 -8.72 7.23
CA MET A 1 -23.11 -7.29 7.21
C MET A 1 -22.35 -6.48 8.26
N ARG A 2 -22.47 -6.83 9.55
CA ARG A 2 -21.80 -6.18 10.69
C ARG A 2 -20.30 -5.92 10.48
N GLU A 3 -19.53 -6.87 9.95
CA GLU A 3 -18.10 -6.66 9.66
C GLU A 3 -17.86 -5.49 8.69
N VAL A 4 -18.65 -5.36 7.63
CA VAL A 4 -18.52 -4.29 6.62
C VAL A 4 -18.74 -2.93 7.27
N PHE A 5 -19.78 -2.83 8.11
CA PHE A 5 -20.07 -1.61 8.87
C PHE A 5 -18.98 -1.28 9.89
N ASN A 6 -18.46 -2.28 10.61
CA ASN A 6 -17.34 -2.10 11.53
C ASN A 6 -16.05 -1.68 10.83
N ARG A 7 -15.82 -2.11 9.58
CA ARG A 7 -14.69 -1.61 8.79
C ARG A 7 -14.94 -0.18 8.32
N TRP A 8 -16.13 0.11 7.81
CA TRP A 8 -16.50 1.43 7.28
C TRP A 8 -16.49 2.53 8.34
N ARG A 9 -16.95 2.22 9.56
CA ARG A 9 -17.01 3.19 10.67
C ARG A 9 -15.64 3.74 11.09
N ASN A 10 -14.55 3.05 10.76
CA ASN A 10 -13.19 3.54 11.03
C ASN A 10 -12.80 4.74 10.13
N PHE A 11 -13.52 4.94 9.01
CA PHE A 11 -13.23 6.01 8.05
C PHE A 11 -14.30 7.11 8.06
N TYR A 12 -15.57 6.74 8.24
CA TYR A 12 -16.70 7.68 8.18
C TYR A 12 -17.74 7.39 9.25
N LYS A 13 -18.46 8.45 9.65
CA LYS A 13 -19.65 8.30 10.48
C LYS A 13 -20.74 7.57 9.69
N CYS A 14 -21.23 6.46 10.24
CA CYS A 14 -22.33 5.71 9.64
C CYS A 14 -23.68 6.43 9.82
N PRO A 15 -24.69 6.20 8.97
CA PRO A 15 -26.06 6.68 9.18
C PRO A 15 -26.67 6.16 10.50
N PRO A 16 -27.67 6.85 11.09
CA PRO A 16 -28.27 6.44 12.37
C PRO A 16 -28.76 5.00 12.40
N LEU A 17 -29.37 4.51 11.32
CA LEU A 17 -29.84 3.12 11.23
C LEU A 17 -28.68 2.11 11.33
N VAL A 18 -27.54 2.40 10.68
CA VAL A 18 -26.35 1.56 10.74
C VAL A 18 -25.67 1.65 12.11
N GLN A 19 -25.67 2.83 12.74
CA GLN A 19 -25.21 2.98 14.13
C GLN A 19 -26.05 2.13 15.08
N ARG A 20 -27.38 2.25 15.00
CA ARG A 20 -28.32 1.42 15.77
C ARG A 20 -28.05 -0.07 15.55
N TYR A 21 -27.88 -0.52 14.31
CA TYR A 21 -27.52 -1.90 13.99
C TYR A 21 -26.17 -2.36 14.57
N LEU A 22 -25.18 -1.48 14.65
CA LEU A 22 -23.87 -1.80 15.22
C LEU A 22 -23.86 -1.82 16.76
N ASP A 23 -24.64 -0.93 17.36
CA ASP A 23 -24.76 -0.75 18.80
C ASP A 23 -25.78 -1.71 19.42
N ASP A 24 -26.56 -2.40 18.59
CA ASP A 24 -27.54 -3.40 19.03
C ASP A 24 -26.85 -4.57 19.72
N ILE A 25 -27.11 -4.67 21.03
CA ILE A 25 -26.67 -5.69 21.98
C ILE A 25 -27.85 -6.62 22.35
N ASP A 26 -29.11 -6.23 22.09
CA ASP A 26 -30.32 -6.79 22.73
C ASP A 26 -31.44 -7.18 21.73
N ASP A 27 -31.10 -7.84 20.61
CA ASP A 27 -32.07 -8.43 19.66
C ASP A 27 -33.25 -7.50 19.29
N GLN A 28 -33.01 -6.20 19.04
CA GLN A 28 -34.07 -5.32 18.55
C GLN A 28 -34.49 -5.73 17.14
N ALA A 29 -35.78 -6.05 16.98
CA ALA A 29 -36.33 -6.39 15.67
C ALA A 29 -36.26 -5.18 14.73
N PHE A 30 -35.58 -5.34 13.59
CA PHE A 30 -35.63 -4.40 12.49
C PHE A 30 -36.85 -4.70 11.62
N SER A 31 -37.53 -3.66 11.13
CA SER A 31 -38.58 -3.85 10.13
C SER A 31 -37.98 -4.33 8.80
N GLU A 32 -38.77 -5.01 7.96
CA GLU A 32 -38.33 -5.47 6.63
C GLU A 32 -37.77 -4.31 5.77
N ALA A 33 -38.36 -3.12 5.88
CA ALA A 33 -37.88 -1.93 5.20
C ALA A 33 -36.50 -1.48 5.71
N GLU A 34 -36.27 -1.54 7.02
CA GLU A 34 -34.98 -1.18 7.61
C GLU A 34 -33.89 -2.21 7.27
N GLU A 35 -34.22 -3.50 7.29
CA GLU A 35 -33.30 -4.57 6.88
C GLU A 35 -32.87 -4.40 5.43
N LYS A 36 -33.80 -4.05 4.54
CA LYS A 36 -33.50 -3.76 3.14
C LYS A 36 -32.50 -2.59 3.01
N ILE A 37 -32.72 -1.49 3.72
CA ILE A 37 -31.81 -0.34 3.70
C ILE A 37 -30.41 -0.71 4.25
N LEU A 38 -30.36 -1.51 5.32
CA LEU A 38 -29.11 -2.00 5.88
C LEU A 38 -28.34 -2.88 4.87
N LEU A 39 -29.04 -3.75 4.12
CA LEU A 39 -28.45 -4.53 3.04
C LEU A 39 -27.86 -3.64 1.94
N GLU A 40 -28.61 -2.63 1.49
CA GLU A 40 -28.15 -1.68 0.47
C GLU A 40 -26.87 -0.94 0.92
N TYR A 41 -26.84 -0.44 2.16
CA TYR A 41 -25.63 0.19 2.70
C TYR A 41 -24.46 -0.78 2.80
N ALA A 42 -24.69 -2.01 3.23
CA ALA A 42 -23.62 -2.99 3.36
C ALA A 42 -23.03 -3.39 2.02
N GLU A 43 -23.86 -3.54 0.99
CA GLU A 43 -23.39 -3.80 -0.37
C GLU A 43 -22.59 -2.63 -0.92
N GLU A 44 -23.07 -1.40 -0.73
CA GLU A 44 -22.34 -0.22 -1.13
C GLU A 44 -20.98 -0.13 -0.42
N TYR A 45 -20.96 -0.24 0.90
CA TYR A 45 -19.72 -0.11 1.66
C TYR A 45 -18.74 -1.23 1.35
N ARG A 46 -19.22 -2.45 1.09
CA ARG A 46 -18.38 -3.55 0.61
C ARG A 46 -17.74 -3.20 -0.73
N ARG A 47 -18.51 -2.70 -1.71
CA ARG A 47 -17.98 -2.26 -3.00
C ARG A 47 -16.91 -1.17 -2.84
N ARG A 48 -17.14 -0.21 -1.93
CA ARG A 48 -16.19 0.87 -1.65
C ARG A 48 -14.92 0.37 -0.97
N LEU A 49 -15.04 -0.49 0.05
CA LEU A 49 -13.89 -1.06 0.79
C LEU A 49 -13.02 -1.96 -0.09
N CYS A 50 -13.59 -2.60 -1.11
CA CYS A 50 -12.84 -3.41 -2.08
C CYS A 50 -12.37 -2.63 -3.32
N SER A 51 -12.57 -1.32 -3.38
CA SER A 51 -12.20 -0.49 -4.53
C SER A 51 -10.86 0.23 -4.30
N VAL A 52 -9.88 -0.04 -5.18
CA VAL A 52 -8.58 0.66 -5.19
C VAL A 52 -8.77 2.18 -5.31
N SER A 53 -9.74 2.64 -6.10
CA SER A 53 -10.04 4.06 -6.25
C SER A 53 -10.54 4.70 -4.97
N TRP A 54 -11.35 3.98 -4.18
CA TRP A 54 -11.77 4.47 -2.86
C TRP A 54 -10.62 4.47 -1.87
N PHE A 55 -9.79 3.41 -1.85
CA PHE A 55 -8.58 3.37 -1.04
C PHE A 55 -7.67 4.57 -1.33
N MET A 56 -7.34 4.79 -2.60
CA MET A 56 -6.49 5.91 -3.03
C MET A 56 -7.11 7.26 -2.67
N ARG A 57 -8.43 7.41 -2.80
CA ARG A 57 -9.11 8.64 -2.42
C ARG A 57 -8.95 8.96 -0.93
N LEU A 58 -9.17 7.97 -0.07
CA LEU A 58 -9.05 8.13 1.39
C LEU A 58 -7.62 8.44 1.82
N LEU A 59 -6.66 7.71 1.25
CA LEU A 59 -5.24 7.91 1.53
C LEU A 59 -4.79 9.30 1.10
N ASN A 60 -5.10 9.68 -0.14
CA ASN A 60 -4.65 10.95 -0.73
C ASN A 60 -5.27 12.15 -0.02
N GLU A 61 -6.56 12.09 0.31
CA GLU A 61 -7.24 13.15 1.05
C GLU A 61 -6.59 13.37 2.43
N TYR A 62 -6.34 12.28 3.16
CA TYR A 62 -5.72 12.36 4.48
C TYR A 62 -4.33 13.02 4.42
N ILE A 63 -3.47 12.56 3.50
CA ILE A 63 -2.11 13.11 3.35
C ILE A 63 -2.16 14.57 2.89
N ALA A 64 -3.01 14.90 1.91
CA ALA A 64 -3.13 16.27 1.41
C ALA A 64 -3.56 17.25 2.50
N ARG A 65 -4.54 16.87 3.34
CA ARG A 65 -4.97 17.69 4.48
C ARG A 65 -3.86 17.87 5.52
N LYS A 66 -3.06 16.83 5.78
CA LYS A 66 -1.95 16.88 6.73
C LYS A 66 -0.82 17.77 6.23
N ALA A 67 -0.38 17.58 4.98
CA ALA A 67 0.68 18.38 4.37
C ALA A 67 0.28 19.86 4.26
N ASN A 68 -0.93 20.15 3.75
CA ASN A 68 -1.40 21.53 3.65
C ASN A 68 -1.49 22.22 5.03
N LYS A 69 -1.82 21.47 6.09
CA LYS A 69 -1.82 21.99 7.45
C LYS A 69 -0.41 22.23 7.99
N GLU A 70 0.53 21.35 7.68
CA GLU A 70 1.94 21.46 8.08
C GLU A 70 2.61 22.67 7.43
N ASP A 71 2.31 22.91 6.15
CA ASP A 71 2.89 24.01 5.35
C ASP A 71 2.07 25.32 5.40
N ASP A 72 1.04 25.40 6.24
CA ASP A 72 0.07 26.50 6.34
C ASP A 72 -0.43 27.02 4.97
N CYS A 73 -0.75 26.08 4.07
CA CYS A 73 -1.15 26.39 2.70
C CYS A 73 -2.51 25.77 2.32
N LYS A 74 -3.01 26.15 1.14
CA LYS A 74 -4.25 25.60 0.56
C LYS A 74 -3.98 25.24 -0.89
N GLY A 75 -4.64 24.19 -1.36
CA GLY A 75 -4.58 23.79 -2.76
C GLY A 75 -4.51 22.28 -2.95
N TYR A 76 -4.21 21.90 -4.19
CA TYR A 76 -4.01 20.51 -4.56
C TYR A 76 -2.61 20.05 -4.16
N PHE A 77 -2.54 18.97 -3.40
CA PHE A 77 -1.27 18.32 -3.05
C PHE A 77 -0.87 17.23 -4.07
N TRP A 78 -1.86 16.57 -4.68
CA TRP A 78 -1.65 15.48 -5.63
C TRP A 78 -2.10 15.85 -7.05
N GLU A 79 -1.56 15.15 -8.05
CA GLU A 79 -2.13 15.14 -9.41
C GLU A 79 -3.57 14.58 -9.40
N ARG A 80 -4.39 14.97 -10.38
CA ARG A 80 -5.82 14.62 -10.41
C ARG A 80 -6.10 13.12 -10.52
N ARG A 81 -5.23 12.34 -11.16
CA ARG A 81 -5.47 10.91 -11.45
C ARG A 81 -4.26 10.09 -11.06
N PHE A 82 -4.49 8.97 -10.38
CA PHE A 82 -3.47 7.94 -10.17
C PHE A 82 -3.48 6.95 -11.33
N ARG A 83 -2.33 6.30 -11.59
CA ARG A 83 -2.24 5.16 -12.52
C ARG A 83 -2.29 3.87 -11.72
N SER A 84 -3.01 2.88 -12.25
CA SER A 84 -3.09 1.54 -11.67
C SER A 84 -2.92 0.51 -12.77
N GLN A 85 -1.81 -0.22 -12.73
CA GLN A 85 -1.48 -1.26 -13.70
C GLN A 85 -1.43 -2.61 -12.99
N ALA A 86 -2.18 -3.59 -13.49
CA ALA A 86 -2.10 -4.96 -13.00
C ALA A 86 -0.79 -5.61 -13.44
N LEU A 87 -0.07 -6.21 -12.50
CA LEU A 87 1.14 -7.00 -12.75
C LEU A 87 0.73 -8.48 -12.82
N LEU A 88 0.72 -9.03 -14.04
CA LEU A 88 0.10 -10.33 -14.33
C LEU A 88 1.08 -11.52 -14.23
N ASN A 89 2.36 -11.26 -13.98
CA ASN A 89 3.37 -12.31 -13.84
C ASN A 89 4.50 -11.90 -12.89
N GLU A 90 5.27 -12.89 -12.47
CA GLU A 90 6.35 -12.74 -11.51
C GLU A 90 7.49 -11.85 -12.02
N LYS A 91 7.80 -11.92 -13.32
CA LYS A 91 8.83 -11.06 -13.94
C LYS A 91 8.41 -9.59 -13.87
N ALA A 92 7.15 -9.28 -14.17
CA ALA A 92 6.60 -7.93 -14.08
C ALA A 92 6.58 -7.43 -12.63
N LEU A 93 6.28 -8.29 -11.65
CA LEU A 93 6.38 -7.97 -10.22
C LEU A 93 7.81 -7.60 -9.83
N ILE A 94 8.78 -8.46 -10.15
CA ILE A 94 10.20 -8.25 -9.81
C ILE A 94 10.73 -6.98 -10.49
N ALA A 95 10.39 -6.76 -11.75
CA ALA A 95 10.77 -5.56 -12.49
C ALA A 95 10.18 -4.28 -11.86
N ALA A 96 8.91 -4.30 -11.44
CA ALA A 96 8.28 -3.16 -10.76
C ALA A 96 8.91 -2.89 -9.38
N MET A 97 9.28 -3.95 -8.64
CA MET A 97 10.02 -3.82 -7.38
C MET A 97 11.37 -3.14 -7.61
N ALA A 98 12.19 -3.67 -8.53
CA ALA A 98 13.49 -3.09 -8.87
C ALA A 98 13.37 -1.65 -9.39
N TYR A 99 12.35 -1.35 -10.21
CA TYR A 99 12.05 0.01 -10.66
C TYR A 99 11.82 0.94 -9.48
N THR A 100 10.98 0.53 -8.51
CA THR A 100 10.63 1.34 -7.33
C THR A 100 11.84 1.58 -6.44
N ASP A 101 12.62 0.54 -6.15
CA ASP A 101 13.79 0.63 -5.28
C ASP A 101 14.94 1.45 -5.94
N LEU A 102 15.01 1.51 -7.26
CA LEU A 102 15.96 2.36 -8.01
C LEU A 102 15.47 3.80 -8.23
N ASN A 103 14.20 4.12 -7.96
CA ASN A 103 13.67 5.46 -8.27
C ASN A 103 14.39 6.60 -7.54
N PRO A 104 14.73 6.50 -6.24
CA PRO A 104 15.45 7.59 -5.58
C PRO A 104 16.86 7.79 -6.13
N VAL A 105 17.53 6.72 -6.55
CA VAL A 105 18.84 6.80 -7.23
C VAL A 105 18.70 7.52 -8.56
N ARG A 106 17.69 7.14 -9.35
CA ARG A 106 17.38 7.79 -10.65
C ARG A 106 16.98 9.26 -10.51
N ALA A 107 16.34 9.62 -9.39
CA ALA A 107 15.97 11.00 -9.07
C ALA A 107 17.13 11.81 -8.45
N ASN A 108 18.33 11.22 -8.32
CA ASN A 108 19.49 11.83 -7.67
C ASN A 108 19.23 12.24 -6.20
N LEU A 109 18.35 11.50 -5.52
CA LEU A 109 18.05 11.67 -4.09
C LEU A 109 18.97 10.81 -3.20
N ALA A 110 19.60 9.78 -3.77
CA ALA A 110 20.58 8.93 -3.10
C ALA A 110 21.60 8.39 -4.12
N PRO A 111 22.87 8.20 -3.75
CA PRO A 111 23.87 7.67 -4.67
C PRO A 111 23.74 6.16 -4.89
N THR A 112 23.22 5.41 -3.90
CA THR A 112 23.02 3.97 -4.01
C THR A 112 21.69 3.50 -3.39
N PRO A 113 21.20 2.30 -3.74
CA PRO A 113 20.01 1.71 -3.13
C PRO A 113 20.13 1.53 -1.61
N GLU A 114 21.34 1.28 -1.08
CA GLU A 114 21.63 1.16 0.36
C GLU A 114 21.43 2.48 1.10
N GLU A 115 21.73 3.60 0.44
CA GLU A 115 21.65 4.93 1.03
C GLU A 115 20.25 5.55 0.86
N SER A 116 19.46 5.05 -0.08
CA SER A 116 18.10 5.48 -0.38
C SER A 116 17.10 5.28 0.77
N ASP A 117 16.84 6.37 1.51
CA ASP A 117 15.87 6.37 2.61
C ASP A 117 14.45 5.99 2.15
N PHE A 118 13.73 5.34 3.07
CA PHE A 118 12.33 4.93 2.87
C PHE A 118 12.07 3.92 1.72
N THR A 119 13.07 3.13 1.32
CA THR A 119 12.92 2.07 0.32
C THR A 119 12.83 0.66 0.89
N SER A 120 12.23 -0.25 0.11
CA SER A 120 12.06 -1.64 0.50
C SER A 120 13.39 -2.40 0.49
N VAL A 121 14.25 -2.09 -0.48
CA VAL A 121 15.61 -2.65 -0.60
C VAL A 121 16.47 -2.29 0.61
N LYS A 122 16.49 -1.02 1.04
CA LYS A 122 17.24 -0.59 2.24
C LYS A 122 16.75 -1.29 3.49
N TYR A 123 15.42 -1.41 3.66
CA TYR A 123 14.85 -2.14 4.80
C TYR A 123 15.29 -3.62 4.80
N ARG A 124 15.32 -4.27 3.64
CA ARG A 124 15.77 -5.67 3.51
C ARG A 124 17.26 -5.84 3.81
N ILE A 125 18.10 -4.93 3.32
CA ILE A 125 19.55 -4.93 3.58
C ILE A 125 19.82 -4.76 5.07
N ASN A 126 19.16 -3.80 5.72
CA ASN A 126 19.30 -3.57 7.16
C ASN A 126 18.80 -4.77 7.99
N ALA A 127 17.68 -5.38 7.60
CA ALA A 127 17.20 -6.60 8.24
C ALA A 127 18.22 -7.75 8.09
N ARG A 128 18.82 -7.93 6.91
CA ARG A 128 19.87 -8.93 6.67
C ARG A 128 21.11 -8.67 7.53
N ARG A 129 21.61 -7.42 7.58
CA ARG A 129 22.74 -7.01 8.44
C ARG A 129 22.46 -7.29 9.91
N ALA A 130 21.23 -7.05 10.36
CA ALA A 130 20.78 -7.33 11.73
C ALA A 130 20.40 -8.80 11.98
N ARG A 131 20.54 -9.70 10.99
CA ARG A 131 20.11 -11.11 11.06
C ARG A 131 18.63 -11.27 11.46
N LYS A 132 17.78 -10.38 10.98
CA LYS A 132 16.32 -10.34 11.20
C LYS A 132 15.56 -10.50 9.89
N SER A 133 14.28 -10.86 9.98
CA SER A 133 13.37 -10.87 8.84
C SER A 133 12.54 -9.57 8.80
N PRO A 134 12.34 -8.95 7.62
CA PRO A 134 11.48 -7.77 7.50
C PRO A 134 10.02 -8.14 7.82
N LEU A 135 9.39 -7.37 8.70
CA LEU A 135 8.08 -7.71 9.25
C LEU A 135 6.94 -7.40 8.27
N PHE A 136 7.09 -6.32 7.50
CA PHE A 136 6.03 -5.78 6.63
C PHE A 136 6.21 -6.11 5.15
N LEU A 137 7.27 -6.82 4.78
CA LEU A 137 7.56 -7.16 3.39
C LEU A 137 7.37 -8.66 3.14
N LYS A 138 6.92 -9.00 1.93
CA LYS A 138 6.84 -10.39 1.48
C LYS A 138 8.24 -11.03 1.51
N PRO A 139 8.40 -12.23 2.09
CA PRO A 139 9.70 -12.90 2.13
C PRO A 139 10.18 -13.28 0.72
N PHE A 140 11.49 -13.38 0.51
CA PHE A 140 12.07 -13.99 -0.69
C PHE A 140 12.16 -15.50 -0.54
N SER A 141 12.34 -16.22 -1.66
CA SER A 141 12.55 -17.67 -1.60
C SER A 141 13.81 -17.98 -0.78
N GLY A 142 13.78 -19.12 -0.09
CA GLY A 142 14.85 -19.53 0.84
C GLY A 142 14.88 -18.76 2.18
N CYS A 143 14.03 -17.76 2.38
CA CYS A 143 13.89 -17.11 3.69
C CYS A 143 12.88 -17.86 4.57
N ILE A 144 13.25 -18.13 5.83
CA ILE A 144 12.32 -18.67 6.81
C ILE A 144 11.37 -17.56 7.25
N ASP A 145 10.11 -17.65 6.84
CA ASP A 145 9.04 -16.78 7.35
C ASP A 145 8.23 -17.51 8.43
N LYS A 146 8.43 -17.11 9.69
CA LYS A 146 7.70 -17.66 10.84
C LYS A 146 6.19 -17.36 10.80
N ARG A 147 5.73 -16.55 9.84
CA ARG A 147 4.33 -16.12 9.67
C ARG A 147 3.61 -16.87 8.54
N GLY A 148 4.27 -17.80 7.85
CA GLY A 148 3.66 -18.63 6.81
C GLY A 148 3.22 -17.86 5.56
N ARG A 149 3.79 -16.68 5.26
CA ARG A 149 3.47 -15.94 4.04
C ARG A 149 4.13 -16.61 2.84
N SER A 150 3.45 -16.58 1.70
CA SER A 150 4.06 -17.02 0.45
C SER A 150 5.31 -16.21 0.12
N ALA A 151 6.32 -16.87 -0.44
CA ALA A 151 7.58 -16.25 -0.81
C ALA A 151 7.50 -15.60 -2.21
N LEU A 152 8.39 -14.64 -2.46
CA LEU A 152 8.71 -14.17 -3.80
C LEU A 152 9.54 -15.25 -4.52
N PRO A 153 9.36 -15.41 -5.84
CA PRO A 153 9.96 -16.48 -6.65
C PRO A 153 11.41 -16.14 -7.05
N ILE A 154 12.17 -15.51 -6.15
CA ILE A 154 13.57 -15.13 -6.33
C ILE A 154 14.22 -15.06 -4.96
N THR A 155 15.53 -15.32 -4.86
CA THR A 155 16.27 -15.15 -3.61
C THR A 155 16.58 -13.67 -3.38
N LEU A 156 16.91 -13.28 -2.13
CA LEU A 156 17.33 -11.90 -1.88
C LEU A 156 18.61 -11.57 -2.68
N ASP A 157 19.56 -12.49 -2.74
CA ASP A 157 20.86 -12.23 -3.35
C ASP A 157 20.72 -12.05 -4.87
N SER A 158 19.96 -12.92 -5.54
CA SER A 158 19.64 -12.74 -6.97
C SER A 158 18.86 -11.45 -7.25
N TYR A 159 17.98 -11.04 -6.33
CA TYR A 159 17.27 -9.77 -6.45
C TYR A 159 18.22 -8.57 -6.31
N LEU A 160 19.15 -8.59 -5.36
CA LEU A 160 20.14 -7.53 -5.18
C LEU A 160 21.09 -7.43 -6.39
N SER A 161 21.53 -8.56 -6.95
CA SER A 161 22.30 -8.58 -8.20
C SER A 161 21.52 -7.94 -9.36
N LEU A 162 20.24 -8.30 -9.52
CA LEU A 162 19.39 -7.69 -10.54
C LEU A 162 19.25 -6.17 -10.36
N VAL A 163 19.08 -5.70 -9.13
CA VAL A 163 18.97 -4.26 -8.83
C VAL A 163 20.27 -3.53 -9.17
N ASP A 164 21.42 -4.10 -8.81
CA ASP A 164 22.74 -3.54 -9.12
C ASP A 164 23.00 -3.50 -10.63
N GLU A 165 22.79 -4.61 -11.34
CA GLU A 165 22.93 -4.68 -12.80
C GLU A 165 22.01 -3.68 -13.51
N THR A 166 20.74 -3.61 -13.09
CA THR A 166 19.76 -2.67 -13.65
C THR A 166 20.12 -1.22 -13.33
N GLY A 167 20.65 -0.95 -12.13
CA GLY A 167 21.11 0.37 -11.72
C GLY A 167 22.30 0.84 -12.57
N ARG A 168 23.23 -0.05 -12.89
CA ARG A 168 24.39 0.24 -13.76
C ARG A 168 24.01 0.43 -15.22
N TYR A 169 23.06 -0.36 -15.75
CA TYR A 169 22.66 -0.31 -17.16
C TYR A 169 21.95 0.99 -17.56
N VAL A 170 21.31 1.69 -16.61
CA VAL A 170 20.62 2.97 -16.86
C VAL A 170 21.57 4.12 -17.24
N ARG A 171 22.89 3.86 -17.37
CA ARG A 171 23.96 4.85 -17.52
C ARG A 171 24.59 4.95 -18.91
N ASN A 172 23.83 5.17 -19.97
CA ASN A 172 24.43 5.63 -21.24
C ASN A 172 23.87 6.94 -21.80
N ASP A 173 22.76 7.49 -21.28
CA ASP A 173 22.13 8.65 -21.92
C ASP A 173 21.48 9.72 -21.01
N LYS A 174 21.43 9.59 -19.67
CA LYS A 174 20.83 10.62 -18.78
C LYS A 174 21.61 10.91 -17.48
N LYS A 175 21.62 12.20 -17.09
CA LYS A 175 22.38 12.77 -15.95
C LYS A 175 21.91 12.20 -14.59
N GLY A 176 22.86 11.71 -13.78
CA GLY A 176 22.66 11.17 -12.43
C GLY A 176 23.60 9.98 -12.21
N THR A 177 24.74 10.22 -11.59
CA THR A 177 25.90 9.31 -11.52
C THR A 177 25.81 8.40 -10.30
N ILE A 178 26.14 7.11 -10.45
CA ILE A 178 26.67 6.24 -9.36
C ILE A 178 28.20 6.31 -9.36
#